data_AF-A0A351CD02-F1
#
_entry.id   AF-A0A351CD02-F1
#
_cell.length_a   1.000
_cell.length_b   1.000
_cell.length_c   1.000
_cell.angle_alpha   90.00
_cell.angle_beta   90.00
_cell.angle_gamma   90.00
#
_symmetry.space_group_name_H-M   'P 1'
#
loop_
_entity.id
_entity.type
_entity.pdbx_description
1 polymer ?
#
loop_
_entity_poly.entity_id
_entity_poly.type
_entity_poly.pdbx_seq_one_letter_code
_entity_poly.pdbx_strand_id
1 'polypeptide(L)'
;MDRRTFLKIAGMGSVAITAGCTSEADKTLFSLLHAPDDMVTGKAAWYATTCRECTAGCGILAKNREGRVIKIEGNPLHPINNG
;
A
#
# COMPACT_ATOMS: atom_id res chain seq x y z
N MET A 1 -41.69 -37.67 3.22
CA MET A 1 -40.82 -36.57 2.74
C MET A 1 -40.08 -37.09 1.53
N ASP A 2 -40.28 -36.48 0.36
CA ASP A 2 -39.86 -37.04 -0.93
C ASP A 2 -38.43 -36.58 -1.32
N ARG A 3 -37.64 -37.48 -1.94
CA ARG A 3 -36.22 -37.25 -2.25
C ARG A 3 -36.01 -36.04 -3.17
N ARG A 4 -36.95 -35.81 -4.09
CA ARG A 4 -36.95 -34.65 -4.99
C ARG A 4 -37.15 -33.33 -4.25
N THR A 5 -37.99 -33.32 -3.22
CA THR A 5 -38.26 -32.11 -2.43
C THR A 5 -37.06 -31.75 -1.56
N PHE A 6 -36.38 -32.75 -1.00
CA PHE A 6 -35.13 -32.54 -0.26
C PHE A 6 -34.02 -31.92 -1.14
N LEU A 7 -33.79 -32.45 -2.35
CA LEU A 7 -32.75 -31.95 -3.25
C LEU A 7 -33.03 -30.52 -3.75
N LYS A 8 -34.30 -30.16 -3.97
CA LYS A 8 -34.67 -28.78 -4.36
C LYS A 8 -34.34 -27.76 -3.26
N ILE A 9 -34.63 -28.09 -2.00
CA ILE A 9 -34.36 -27.22 -0.86
C ILE A 9 -32.85 -27.11 -0.60
N ALA A 10 -32.12 -28.23 -0.67
CA ALA A 10 -30.68 -28.26 -0.51
C ALA A 10 -29.95 -27.44 -1.59
N GLY A 11 -30.39 -27.52 -2.85
CA GLY A 11 -29.82 -26.75 -3.97
C GLY A 11 -30.10 -25.24 -3.91
N MET A 12 -31.18 -24.82 -3.26
CA MET A 12 -31.44 -23.39 -3.01
C MET A 12 -30.59 -22.85 -1.86
N GLY A 13 -30.27 -23.68 -0.84
CA GLY A 13 -29.45 -23.29 0.29
C GLY A 13 -27.98 -23.02 -0.05
N SER A 14 -27.43 -23.68 -1.07
CA SER A 14 -26.02 -23.51 -1.47
C SER A 14 -25.71 -22.16 -2.12
N VAL A 15 -26.67 -21.53 -2.79
CA VAL A 15 -26.49 -20.23 -3.46
C VAL A 15 -26.44 -19.07 -2.46
N ALA A 16 -27.07 -19.21 -1.29
CA ALA A 16 -27.07 -18.16 -0.26
C ALA A 16 -25.69 -18.02 0.43
N ILE A 17 -24.87 -19.07 0.45
CA ILE A 17 -23.58 -19.09 1.15
C ILE A 17 -22.51 -18.32 0.35
N THR A 18 -22.62 -18.26 -0.98
CA THR A 18 -21.59 -17.63 -1.83
C THR A 18 -21.64 -16.10 -1.82
N ALA A 19 -22.78 -15.49 -1.45
CA ALA A 19 -22.91 -14.04 -1.35
C ALA A 19 -22.12 -13.43 -0.16
N GLY A 20 -21.79 -14.23 0.85
CA GLY A 20 -20.98 -13.80 2.00
C GLY A 20 -19.47 -13.98 1.81
N CYS A 21 -19.03 -14.74 0.80
CA CYS A 21 -17.62 -14.95 0.48
C CYS A 21 -17.10 -13.87 -0.46
N THR A 22 -17.17 -12.60 -0.03
CA THR A 22 -16.38 -11.55 -0.65
C THR A 22 -14.96 -11.63 -0.08
N SER A 23 -13.99 -11.96 -0.92
CA SER A 23 -12.57 -11.97 -0.58
C SER A 23 -11.95 -10.57 -0.59
N GLU A 24 -12.76 -9.51 -0.73
CA GLU A 24 -12.25 -8.15 -0.68
C GLU A 24 -11.89 -7.76 0.76
N ALA A 25 -10.63 -7.40 0.96
CA ALA A 25 -10.18 -6.80 2.19
C ALA A 25 -10.96 -5.51 2.45
N ASP A 26 -11.25 -5.25 3.72
CA ASP A 26 -11.99 -4.08 4.15
C ASP A 26 -11.26 -2.80 3.71
N LYS A 27 -11.90 -2.00 2.84
CA LYS A 27 -11.30 -0.79 2.23
C LYS A 27 -11.51 0.40 3.16
N THR A 28 -10.86 0.35 4.32
CA THR A 28 -10.90 1.45 5.29
C THR A 28 -9.85 2.51 4.95
N LEU A 29 -10.25 3.79 5.06
CA LEU A 29 -9.37 4.94 4.85
C LEU A 29 -9.00 5.53 6.20
N PHE A 30 -7.71 5.56 6.51
CA PHE A 30 -7.17 6.19 7.72
C PHE A 30 -6.56 7.54 7.37
N SER A 31 -6.99 8.60 8.04
CA SER A 31 -6.38 9.92 7.96
C SER A 31 -5.33 10.10 9.05
N LEU A 32 -4.36 10.97 8.78
CA LEU A 32 -3.40 11.39 9.79
C LEU A 32 -4.09 12.29 10.82
N LEU A 33 -3.88 12.02 12.11
CA LEU A 33 -4.36 12.88 13.19
C LEU A 33 -3.64 14.24 13.21
N HIS A 34 -2.33 14.22 12.91
CA HIS A 34 -1.51 15.40 12.73
C HIS A 34 -0.71 15.24 11.44
N ALA A 35 -1.05 16.03 10.43
CA ALA A 35 -0.32 16.06 9.17
C ALA A 35 0.84 17.07 9.27
N PRO A 36 2.05 16.71 8.82
CA PRO A 36 3.14 17.66 8.63
C PRO A 36 2.78 18.73 7.60
N ASP A 37 3.27 19.96 7.79
CA ASP A 37 3.00 21.09 6.89
C ASP A 37 3.63 20.93 5.49
N ASP A 38 4.70 20.13 5.38
CA ASP A 38 5.45 19.89 4.15
C ASP A 38 4.97 18.66 3.36
N MET A 39 3.84 18.06 3.75
CA MET A 39 3.33 16.83 3.16
C MET A 39 1.84 16.92 2.81
N VAL A 40 1.51 16.50 1.58
CA VAL A 40 0.12 16.42 1.11
C VAL A 40 -0.23 14.97 0.80
N THR A 41 -1.27 14.43 1.45
CA THR A 41 -1.75 13.06 1.21
C THR A 41 -2.09 12.83 -0.26
N GLY A 42 -1.57 11.74 -0.84
CA GLY A 42 -1.71 11.38 -2.25
C GLY A 42 -0.61 11.95 -3.15
N LYS A 43 0.21 12.90 -2.67
CA LYS A 43 1.33 13.47 -3.41
C LYS A 43 2.66 13.10 -2.75
N ALA A 44 3.48 12.35 -3.48
CA ALA A 44 4.81 12.02 -3.01
C ALA A 44 5.74 13.24 -3.06
N ALA A 45 6.58 13.39 -2.02
CA ALA A 45 7.61 14.41 -1.92
C ALA A 45 9.01 13.78 -2.01
N TRP A 46 10.01 14.57 -2.38
CA TRP A 46 11.40 14.14 -2.46
C TRP A 46 12.22 14.76 -1.34
N TYR A 47 12.97 13.94 -0.62
CA TYR A 47 13.85 14.38 0.45
C TYR A 47 15.29 13.98 0.15
N ALA A 48 16.23 14.91 0.35
CA ALA A 48 17.65 14.61 0.28
C ALA A 48 18.10 13.88 1.56
N THR A 49 18.80 12.76 1.40
CA THR A 49 19.35 11.97 2.50
C THR A 49 20.61 11.23 2.05
N THR A 50 21.17 10.38 2.92
CA THR A 50 22.41 9.63 2.66
C THR A 50 22.15 8.14 2.75
N CYS A 51 22.59 7.39 1.74
CA CYS A 51 22.57 5.93 1.74
C CYS A 51 23.61 5.39 2.73
N ARG A 52 23.21 4.43 3.57
CA ARG A 52 24.08 3.79 4.58
C ARG A 52 24.25 2.28 4.39
N GLU A 53 23.97 1.77 3.19
CA GLU A 53 24.15 0.34 2.87
C GLU A 53 25.63 -0.06 2.89
N CYS A 54 26.53 0.86 2.53
CA CYS A 54 27.97 0.69 2.62
C CYS A 54 28.65 1.95 3.19
N THR A 55 29.97 1.91 3.34
CA THR A 55 30.78 3.01 3.89
C THR A 55 30.93 4.20 2.96
N ALA A 56 30.51 4.09 1.69
CA ALA A 56 30.65 5.16 0.71
C ALA A 56 29.79 6.40 1.02
N GLY A 57 28.62 6.23 1.65
CA GLY A 57 27.77 7.36 2.04
C GLY A 57 27.22 8.17 0.85
N CYS A 58 26.72 7.51 -0.19
CA CYS A 58 26.17 8.20 -1.37
C CYS A 58 24.97 9.09 -0.99
N GLY A 59 24.91 10.31 -1.51
CA GLY A 59 23.75 11.19 -1.35
C GLY A 59 22.64 10.81 -2.30
N ILE A 60 21.43 10.66 -1.78
CA ILE A 60 20.28 10.15 -2.52
C ILE A 60 19.07 11.06 -2.34
N LEU A 61 18.15 10.99 -3.29
CA LEU A 61 16.82 11.57 -3.23
C LEU A 61 15.82 10.44 -2.95
N ALA A 62 15.17 10.50 -1.80
CA ALA A 62 14.18 9.51 -1.39
C ALA A 62 12.76 10.05 -1.67
N LYS A 63 12.02 9.33 -2.54
CA LYS A 63 10.61 9.62 -2.81
C LYS A 63 9.77 9.07 -1.66
N ASN A 64 9.24 9.95 -0.84
CA ASN A 64 8.41 9.64 0.31
C ASN A 64 6.93 9.87 -0.03
N ARG A 65 6.11 8.87 0.25
CA ARG A 65 4.66 8.90 0.16
C ARG A 65 4.09 8.61 1.54
N GLU A 66 3.50 9.63 2.17
CA GLU A 66 2.87 9.54 3.50
C GLU A 66 3.75 8.86 4.58
N GLY A 67 5.04 9.16 4.61
CA GLY A 67 6.01 8.58 5.56
C GLY A 67 6.69 7.30 5.07
N ARG A 68 6.27 6.74 3.93
CA ARG A 68 6.88 5.56 3.32
C ARG A 68 7.75 5.94 2.14
N VAL A 69 9.03 5.57 2.20
CA VAL A 69 9.91 5.66 1.03
C VAL A 69 9.49 4.60 0.01
N ILE A 70 9.16 5.02 -1.21
CA ILE A 70 8.70 4.14 -2.30
C ILE A 70 9.70 4.03 -3.45
N LYS A 71 10.68 4.94 -3.52
CA LYS A 71 11.73 4.96 -4.55
C LYS A 71 12.93 5.76 -4.05
N ILE A 72 14.11 5.34 -4.49
CA ILE A 72 15.38 6.04 -4.29
C ILE A 72 15.97 6.37 -5.65
N GLU A 73 16.51 7.57 -5.79
CA GLU A 73 17.34 8.02 -6.91
C GLU A 73 18.63 8.64 -6.38
N GLY A 74 19.68 8.68 -7.19
CA GLY A 74 20.90 9.39 -6.83
C GLY A 74 20.68 10.91 -6.83
N ASN A 75 21.43 11.63 -6.00
CA ASN A 75 21.40 13.09 -5.98
C ASN A 75 22.46 13.63 -6.94
N PRO A 76 22.08 14.32 -8.04
CA PRO A 76 23.03 14.90 -8.99
C PRO A 76 24.00 15.91 -8.37
N LEU A 77 23.63 16.50 -7.22
CA LEU A 77 24.44 17.49 -6.50
C LEU A 77 25.43 16.85 -5.52
N HIS A 78 25.36 15.53 -5.31
CA HIS A 78 26.22 14.87 -4.34
C HIS A 78 27.49 14.32 -5.00
N PRO A 79 28.70 14.66 -4.50
CA PRO A 79 29.96 14.44 -5.22
C PRO A 79 30.31 12.96 -5.42
N ILE A 80 29.77 12.06 -4.60
CA ILE A 80 30.12 10.64 -4.60
C ILE A 80 29.45 9.88 -5.75
N ASN A 81 28.16 10.12 -6.03
CA ASN A 81 27.43 9.42 -7.09
C ASN A 81 27.06 10.32 -8.27
N ASN A 82 26.87 11.63 -8.07
CA ASN A 82 26.49 12.60 -9.10
C ASN A 82 25.19 12.23 -9.85
N GLY A 83 24.29 11.51 -9.18
CA GLY A 83 23.07 10.93 -9.76
C GLY A 83 23.15 9.42 -9.81
#